data_AF-A0A661MZC5-F1
#
_entry.id   AF-A0A661MZC5-F1
#
_cell.length_a   1.000
_cell.length_b   1.000
_cell.length_c   1.000
_cell.angle_alpha   90.00
_cell.angle_beta   90.00
_cell.angle_gamma   90.00
#
_symmetry.space_group_name_H-M   'P 1'
#
loop_
_entity.id
_entity.type
_entity.pdbx_description
1 polymer ?
#
loop_
_entity_poly.entity_id
_entity_poly.type
_entity_poly.pdbx_seq_one_letter_code
_entity_poly.pdbx_strand_id
1 'polypeptide(L)'
;MGFASVIPQIFWPESDESFDLECADGLQLLRHEVDEVRLAYLETHETDGTALRNTLESWDLRLNALAKRCEKDQVQLLNQYRHRVELGLQRYMREDAPLANRVTEALGSAPVPQSPETPEPTP
;
A
#
# COMPACT_ATOMS: atom_id res chain seq x y z
N MET A 1 -17.59 -27.45 10.29
CA MET A 1 -16.55 -26.40 10.37
C MET A 1 -17.13 -25.12 9.81
N GLY A 2 -17.74 -24.29 10.65
CA GLY A 2 -18.19 -22.96 10.25
C GLY A 2 -17.02 -22.01 10.45
N PHE A 3 -16.47 -21.48 9.36
CA PHE A 3 -15.57 -20.34 9.46
C PHE A 3 -16.42 -19.16 9.92
N ALA A 4 -16.34 -18.82 11.20
CA ALA A 4 -16.81 -17.52 11.65
C ALA A 4 -16.03 -16.50 10.82
N SER A 5 -16.71 -15.89 9.85
CA SER A 5 -16.20 -14.73 9.14
C SER A 5 -15.99 -13.68 10.21
N VAL A 6 -14.75 -13.57 10.69
CA VAL A 6 -14.34 -12.49 11.58
C VAL A 6 -14.55 -11.24 10.74
N ILE A 7 -15.64 -10.54 11.01
CA ILE A 7 -15.87 -9.19 10.51
C ILE A 7 -14.59 -8.44 10.88
N PRO A 8 -13.84 -7.86 9.93
CA PRO A 8 -12.66 -7.08 10.27
C PRO A 8 -13.15 -6.01 11.24
N GLN A 9 -12.76 -6.15 12.50
CA GLN A 9 -13.04 -5.15 13.52
C GLN A 9 -12.48 -3.85 12.95
N ILE A 10 -13.31 -2.83 12.86
CA ILE A 10 -12.87 -1.46 12.60
C ILE A 10 -11.80 -1.20 13.67
N PHE A 11 -10.52 -1.24 13.28
CA PHE A 11 -9.42 -1.29 14.23
C PHE A 11 -9.23 0.09 14.91
N TRP A 12 -9.77 1.15 14.29
CA TRP A 12 -9.86 2.49 14.84
C TRP A 12 -11.32 2.96 14.85
N PRO A 13 -12.00 3.01 16.01
CA PRO A 13 -13.44 3.32 16.09
C PRO A 13 -13.77 4.80 15.94
N GLU A 14 -12.76 5.67 15.91
CA GLU A 14 -12.90 7.11 15.77
C GLU A 14 -13.31 7.49 14.34
N SER A 15 -13.87 8.69 14.17
CA SER A 15 -14.25 9.21 12.86
C SER A 15 -13.71 10.61 12.64
N ASP A 16 -13.29 10.90 11.42
CA ASP A 16 -12.90 12.24 11.00
C ASP A 16 -14.14 13.00 10.53
N GLU A 17 -14.75 13.79 11.43
CA GLU A 17 -15.95 14.59 11.10
C GLU A 17 -15.68 15.68 10.07
N SER A 18 -14.42 16.04 9.81
CA SER A 18 -14.09 17.02 8.77
C SER A 18 -14.23 16.43 7.36
N PHE A 19 -14.31 15.10 7.25
CA PHE A 19 -14.49 14.40 5.99
C PHE A 19 -15.97 14.41 5.57
N ASP A 20 -16.35 15.46 4.84
CA ASP A 20 -17.72 15.74 4.46
C ASP A 20 -17.96 15.59 2.94
N LEU A 21 -17.99 14.34 2.47
CA LEU A 21 -18.31 14.00 1.08
C LEU A 21 -19.57 13.15 0.98
N GLU A 22 -20.31 13.31 -0.11
CA GLU A 22 -21.42 12.43 -0.45
C GLU A 22 -20.96 10.96 -0.54
N CYS A 23 -21.87 10.04 -0.25
CA CYS A 23 -21.50 8.63 -0.08
C CYS A 23 -20.78 8.04 -1.30
N ALA A 24 -21.30 8.26 -2.51
CA ALA A 24 -20.71 7.74 -3.74
C ALA A 24 -19.30 8.31 -3.98
N ASP A 25 -19.16 9.63 -3.86
CA ASP A 25 -17.89 10.32 -4.09
C ASP A 25 -16.84 9.94 -3.04
N GLY A 26 -17.25 9.87 -1.77
CA GLY A 26 -16.40 9.47 -0.66
C GLY A 26 -15.90 8.03 -0.80
N LEU A 27 -16.79 7.07 -1.10
CA LEU A 27 -16.40 5.68 -1.29
C LEU A 27 -15.50 5.51 -2.52
N GLN A 28 -15.75 6.23 -3.61
CA GLN A 28 -14.91 6.20 -4.80
C GLN A 28 -13.52 6.78 -4.53
N LEU A 29 -13.44 7.91 -3.81
CA LEU A 29 -12.16 8.50 -3.39
C LEU A 29 -11.37 7.52 -2.52
N LEU A 30 -11.99 6.99 -1.47
CA LEU A 30 -11.34 6.06 -0.56
C LEU A 30 -10.89 4.77 -1.28
N ARG A 31 -11.67 4.30 -2.27
CA ARG A 31 -11.25 3.18 -3.11
C ARG A 31 -9.98 3.51 -3.89
N HIS A 32 -9.94 4.67 -4.55
CA HIS A 32 -8.79 5.11 -5.33
C HIS A 32 -7.54 5.21 -4.45
N GLU A 33 -7.65 5.77 -3.25
CA GLU A 33 -6.53 5.88 -2.32
C GLU A 33 -5.94 4.52 -1.92
N VAL A 34 -6.75 3.49 -1.72
CA VAL A 34 -6.25 2.12 -1.45
C VAL A 34 -5.47 1.57 -2.65
N ASP A 35 -5.94 1.86 -3.87
CA ASP A 35 -5.27 1.44 -5.10
C ASP A 35 -3.92 2.18 -5.27
N GLU A 36 -3.88 3.48 -4.99
CA GLU A 36 -2.65 4.29 -5.00
C GLU A 36 -1.63 3.80 -3.97
N VAL A 37 -2.06 3.54 -2.73
CA VAL A 37 -1.20 2.97 -1.68
C VAL A 37 -0.59 1.66 -2.14
N ARG A 38 -1.40 0.78 -2.75
CA ARG A 38 -0.92 -0.49 -3.27
C ARG A 38 0.15 -0.29 -4.34
N LEU A 39 -0.09 0.59 -5.31
CA LEU A 39 0.85 0.84 -6.39
C LEU A 39 2.16 1.45 -5.87
N ALA A 40 2.07 2.44 -4.99
CA ALA A 40 3.24 3.09 -4.40
C ALA A 40 4.15 2.08 -3.68
N TYR A 41 3.59 1.19 -2.86
CA TYR A 41 4.38 0.18 -2.14
C TYR A 41 5.05 -0.83 -3.07
N LEU A 42 4.39 -1.20 -4.18
CA LEU A 42 4.96 -2.12 -5.17
C LEU A 42 6.08 -1.46 -5.98
N GLU A 43 5.98 -0.16 -6.24
CA GLU A 43 6.97 0.61 -7.00
C GLU A 43 8.22 0.94 -6.17
N THR A 44 8.03 1.41 -4.93
CA THR A 44 9.14 1.85 -4.07
C THR A 44 9.86 0.70 -3.37
N HIS A 45 9.28 -0.50 -3.39
CA HIS A 45 9.79 -1.67 -2.67
C HIS A 45 10.02 -1.38 -1.18
N GLU A 46 9.09 -0.61 -0.58
CA GLU A 46 9.12 -0.27 0.84
C GLU A 46 9.12 -1.54 1.71
N THR A 47 9.85 -1.49 2.82
CA THR A 47 9.97 -2.60 3.79
C THR A 47 9.49 -2.20 5.19
N ASP A 48 9.35 -0.91 5.48
CA ASP A 48 8.77 -0.39 6.72
C ASP A 48 7.25 -0.21 6.62
N GLY A 49 6.53 -0.80 7.57
CA GLY A 49 5.06 -0.76 7.64
C GLY A 49 4.50 0.45 8.37
N THR A 50 5.36 1.30 8.94
CA THR A 50 4.94 2.45 9.74
C THR A 50 4.14 3.45 8.90
N ALA A 51 4.62 3.77 7.70
CA ALA A 51 3.92 4.66 6.78
C ALA A 51 2.58 4.06 6.31
N LEU A 52 2.54 2.74 6.06
CA LEU A 52 1.33 2.01 5.67
C LEU A 52 0.28 2.13 6.77
N ARG A 53 0.68 1.85 8.02
CA ARG A 53 -0.21 1.94 9.18
C ARG A 53 -0.80 3.33 9.33
N ASN A 54 0.02 4.38 9.28
CA ASN A 54 -0.46 5.76 9.45
C ASN A 54 -1.44 6.17 8.34
N THR A 55 -1.14 5.78 7.10
CA THR A 55 -2.02 6.06 5.95
C THR A 55 -3.36 5.35 6.09
N LEU A 56 -3.31 4.09 6.48
CA LEU A 56 -4.49 3.23 6.65
C LEU A 56 -5.35 3.63 7.87
N GLU A 57 -4.74 4.14 8.94
CA GLU A 57 -5.44 4.73 10.08
C GLU A 57 -6.25 5.96 9.66
N SER A 58 -5.62 6.93 8.99
CA SER A 58 -6.32 8.11 8.47
C SER A 58 -7.45 7.75 7.49
N TRP A 59 -7.25 6.69 6.71
CA TRP A 59 -8.28 6.16 5.82
C TRP A 59 -9.48 5.58 6.58
N ASP A 60 -9.24 4.80 7.64
CA ASP A 60 -10.31 4.19 8.45
C ASP A 60 -11.18 5.25 9.14
N LEU A 61 -10.57 6.32 9.68
CA LEU A 61 -11.30 7.44 10.28
C LEU A 61 -12.29 8.09 9.30
N ARG A 62 -11.88 8.23 8.04
CA ARG A 62 -12.71 8.81 6.97
C ARG A 62 -13.80 7.85 6.51
N LEU A 63 -13.51 6.54 6.44
CA LEU A 63 -14.53 5.53 6.16
C LEU A 63 -15.60 5.51 7.26
N ASN A 64 -15.21 5.63 8.53
CA ASN A 64 -16.15 5.67 9.67
C ASN A 64 -17.05 6.91 9.62
N ALA A 65 -16.54 8.06 9.16
CA ALA A 65 -17.36 9.25 8.93
C ALA A 65 -18.42 8.99 7.84
N LEU A 66 -18.05 8.34 6.73
CA LEU A 66 -19.00 7.93 5.69
C LEU A 66 -20.03 6.90 6.18
N ALA A 67 -19.65 6.00 7.08
CA ALA A 67 -20.51 4.95 7.60
C ALA A 67 -21.78 5.46 8.29
N LYS A 68 -21.81 6.73 8.72
CA LYS A 68 -22.99 7.39 9.30
C LYS A 68 -24.09 7.69 8.29
N ARG A 69 -23.74 7.78 7.00
CA ARG A 69 -24.64 8.20 5.91
C ARG A 69 -24.72 7.21 4.74
N CYS A 70 -23.73 6.34 4.59
CA CYS A 70 -23.68 5.32 3.55
C CYS A 70 -24.44 4.04 3.91
N GLU A 71 -24.78 3.26 2.88
CA GLU A 71 -25.26 1.89 3.07
C GLU A 71 -24.16 1.01 3.68
N LYS A 72 -24.54 0.26 4.72
CA LYS A 72 -23.63 -0.60 5.49
C LYS A 72 -22.88 -1.60 4.60
N ASP A 73 -23.54 -2.18 3.61
CA ASP A 73 -22.95 -3.20 2.74
C ASP A 73 -21.84 -2.63 1.85
N GLN A 74 -22.00 -1.40 1.36
CA GLN A 74 -21.00 -0.72 0.53
C GLN A 74 -19.74 -0.38 1.34
N VAL A 75 -19.93 0.15 2.55
CA VAL A 75 -18.85 0.45 3.50
C VAL A 75 -18.09 -0.83 3.88
N GLN A 76 -18.81 -1.92 4.17
CA GLN A 76 -18.20 -3.20 4.51
C GLN A 76 -17.41 -3.79 3.35
N LEU A 77 -17.93 -3.71 2.13
CA LEU A 77 -17.24 -4.20 0.94
C LEU A 77 -15.92 -3.46 0.72
N LEU A 78 -15.92 -2.13 0.89
CA LEU A 78 -14.73 -1.31 0.75
C LEU A 78 -13.70 -1.61 1.86
N ASN A 79 -14.15 -1.76 3.11
CA ASN A 79 -13.27 -2.14 4.21
C ASN A 79 -12.61 -3.52 3.99
N GLN A 80 -13.38 -4.50 3.51
CA GLN A 80 -12.85 -5.83 3.17
C GLN A 80 -11.80 -5.74 2.06
N TYR A 81 -12.02 -4.89 1.06
CA TYR A 81 -11.04 -4.66 0.01
C TYR A 81 -9.74 -4.08 0.56
N ARG A 82 -9.82 -2.99 1.33
CA ARG A 82 -8.68 -2.36 2.00
C ARG A 82 -7.90 -3.35 2.86
N HIS A 83 -8.59 -4.16 3.67
CA HIS A 83 -7.94 -5.15 4.53
C HIS A 83 -7.19 -6.23 3.72
N ARG A 84 -7.75 -6.69 2.60
CA ARG A 84 -7.04 -7.63 1.71
C ARG A 84 -5.78 -7.00 1.10
N VAL A 85 -5.83 -5.73 0.73
CA VAL A 85 -4.67 -5.00 0.23
C VAL A 85 -3.60 -4.88 1.30
N GLU A 86 -3.95 -4.48 2.51
CA GLU A 86 -3.03 -4.40 3.66
C GLU A 86 -2.30 -5.74 3.89
N LEU A 87 -3.03 -6.85 3.99
CA LEU A 87 -2.41 -8.17 4.19
C LEU A 87 -1.47 -8.55 3.03
N GLY A 88 -1.87 -8.22 1.80
CA GLY A 88 -1.04 -8.41 0.61
C GLY A 88 0.26 -7.61 0.67
N LEU A 89 0.19 -6.33 1.07
CA LEU A 89 1.35 -5.45 1.21
C LEU A 89 2.26 -5.90 2.35
N GLN A 90 1.72 -6.25 3.51
CA GLN A 90 2.50 -6.77 4.64
C GLN A 90 3.28 -8.05 4.26
N ARG A 91 2.70 -8.88 3.40
CA ARG A 91 3.38 -10.06 2.85
C ARG A 91 4.45 -9.66 1.85
N TYR A 92 4.12 -8.81 0.88
CA TYR A 92 5.06 -8.31 -0.13
C TYR A 92 6.29 -7.67 0.52
N MET A 93 6.11 -6.78 1.50
CA MET A 93 7.20 -6.12 2.21
C MET A 93 8.15 -7.11 2.92
N ARG A 94 7.63 -8.25 3.36
CA ARG A 94 8.40 -9.28 4.06
C ARG A 94 9.14 -10.22 3.12
N GLU A 95 8.50 -10.60 2.02
CA GLU A 95 8.97 -11.66 1.12
C GLU A 95 9.66 -11.09 -0.12
N ASP A 96 9.01 -10.15 -0.80
CA ASP A 96 9.34 -9.75 -2.16
C ASP A 96 10.10 -8.42 -2.23
N ALA A 97 9.74 -7.42 -1.43
CA ALA A 97 10.39 -6.10 -1.45
C ALA A 97 11.92 -6.17 -1.19
N PRO A 98 12.43 -6.97 -0.24
CA PRO A 98 13.88 -7.09 -0.04
C PRO A 98 14.59 -7.79 -1.20
N LEU A 99 13.89 -8.64 -1.96
CA LEU A 99 14.43 -9.25 -3.17
C LEU A 99 14.41 -8.26 -4.32
N ALA A 100 13.32 -7.51 -4.50
CA ALA A 100 13.19 -6.47 -5.52
C ALA A 100 14.27 -5.40 -5.36
N ASN A 101 14.54 -4.95 -4.13
CA ASN A 101 15.64 -4.04 -3.84
C ASN A 101 17.01 -4.60 -4.26
N ARG A 102 17.29 -5.87 -3.94
CA ARG A 102 18.53 -6.54 -4.37
C ARG A 102 18.66 -6.66 -5.89
N VAL A 103 17.55 -6.89 -6.59
CA VAL A 103 17.52 -6.91 -8.06
C VAL A 103 17.81 -5.52 -8.61
N THR A 104 17.15 -4.49 -8.10
CA THR A 104 17.38 -3.09 -8.49
C THR A 104 18.83 -2.67 -8.25
N GLU A 105 19.41 -3.02 -7.10
CA GLU A 105 20.82 -2.80 -6.80
C GLU A 105 21.73 -3.54 -7.80
N ALA A 106 21.47 -4.82 -8.08
CA ALA A 106 22.28 -5.62 -9.01
C ALA A 106 22.23 -5.09 -10.45
N LEU A 107 21.06 -4.67 -10.92
CA LEU A 107 20.87 -4.08 -12.24
C LEU A 107 21.47 -2.66 -12.33
N GLY A 108 21.37 -1.88 -11.25
CA GLY A 108 21.99 -0.55 -11.15
C GLY A 108 23.51 -0.59 -10.95
N SER A 109 24.06 -1.71 -10.48
CA SER A 109 25.49 -1.93 -10.25
C SER A 109 26.22 -2.52 -11.46
N ALA A 110 25.58 -2.65 -12.64
CA ALA A 110 26.27 -3.12 -13.83
C ALA A 110 27.50 -2.24 -14.11
N PRO A 111 28.73 -2.80 -14.09
CA PRO A 111 29.91 -2.02 -14.37
C PRO A 111 29.84 -1.53 -15.81
N VAL A 112 29.94 -0.21 -16.00
CA VAL A 112 30.29 0.36 -17.30
C VAL A 112 31.55 -0.39 -17.76
N PRO A 113 31.56 -1.02 -18.95
CA PRO A 113 32.75 -1.72 -19.41
C PRO A 113 33.90 -0.71 -19.43
N GLN A 114 34.87 -0.91 -18.55
CA GLN A 114 36.12 -0.18 -18.60
C GLN A 114 36.68 -0.46 -19.99
N SER A 115 36.75 0.60 -20.81
CA SER A 115 37.41 0.52 -22.10
C SER A 115 38.82 -0.02 -21.86
N PRO A 116 39.29 -1.03 -22.61
CA PRO A 116 40.60 -1.59 -22.38
C PRO A 116 41.63 -0.48 -22.55
N GLU A 117 42.38 -0.19 -21.49
CA GLU A 117 43.58 0.65 -21.56
C GLU A 117 44.45 0.07 -22.66
N THR A 118 44.58 0.84 -23.75
CA THR A 118 45.57 0.56 -24.78
C THR A 118 46.92 0.85 -24.15
N PRO A 119 47.83 -0.13 -23.98
CA PRO A 119 49.14 0.16 -23.45
C PRO A 119 49.87 1.06 -24.45
N GLU A 120 50.25 2.24 -23.99
CA GLU A 120 51.08 3.19 -24.73
C GLU A 120 52.44 2.54 -25.01
N PRO A 121 52.88 2.42 -26.28
CA PRO A 121 54.21 1.95 -26.58
C PRO A 121 55.18 3.12 -26.39
N THR A 122 56.16 2.95 -25.50
CA THR A 122 57.28 3.90 -25.35
C THR A 122 58.60 3.21 -25.69
N PRO A 123 59.62 3.98 -26.09
CA PRO A 123 59.97 4.35 -27.46
C PRO A 123 61.04 3.44 -28.09
#